data_AF-A0A7Y7BC23-F1
#
_entry.id   AF-A0A7Y7BC23-F1
#
_cell.length_a   1.000
_cell.length_b   1.000
_cell.length_c   1.000
_cell.angle_alpha   90.00
_cell.angle_beta   90.00
_cell.angle_gamma   90.00
#
_symmetry.space_group_name_H-M   'P 1'
#
loop_
_entity.id
_entity.type
_entity.pdbx_description
1 polymer ?
#
loop_
_entity_poly.entity_id
_entity_poly.type
_entity_poly.pdbx_seq_one_letter_code
_entity_poly.pdbx_strand_id
1 'polypeptide(L)' 'DWRWVHYALEQGVKLSINPDAHQMEGYHHMQYGLLTGRKGGLTAEMTFNALSCEAIDKHFAEKRATAPAHA' A
#
# COMPACT_ATOMS: atom_id res chain seq x y z
N ASP A 1 -10.19 7.38 -6.96
CA ASP A 1 -10.03 8.84 -7.11
C ASP A 1 -8.75 9.27 -6.39
N TRP A 2 -7.84 9.97 -7.07
CA TRP A 2 -6.53 10.36 -6.54
C TRP A 2 -6.63 11.35 -5.37
N ARG A 3 -7.75 12.07 -5.21
CA ARG A 3 -7.95 13.03 -4.12
C ARG A 3 -7.88 12.40 -2.73
N TRP A 4 -8.24 11.13 -2.61
CA TRP A 4 -8.14 10.37 -1.35
C TRP A 4 -6.69 10.14 -0.91
N VAL A 5 -5.72 10.20 -1.83
CA VAL A 5 -4.31 10.12 -1.48
C VAL A 5 -3.93 11.30 -0.59
N HIS A 6 -4.36 12.53 -0.92
CA HIS A 6 -4.10 13.70 -0.08
C HIS A 6 -4.65 13.53 1.33
N TYR A 7 -5.90 13.10 1.43
CA TYR A 7 -6.53 12.85 2.73
C TYR A 7 -5.76 11.79 3.55
N ALA A 8 -5.35 10.67 2.92
CA ALA A 8 -4.56 9.65 3.61
C ALA A 8 -3.21 10.19 4.11
N LEU A 9 -2.53 11.02 3.31
CA LEU A 9 -1.29 11.67 3.71
C LEU A 9 -1.49 12.64 4.89
N GLU A 10 -2.57 13.43 4.88
CA GLU A 10 -2.94 14.33 5.99
C GLU A 10 -3.21 13.56 7.28
N GLN A 11 -3.78 12.36 7.19
CA GLN A 11 -4.02 11.48 8.34
C GLN A 11 -2.78 10.66 8.75
N GLY A 12 -1.64 10.82 8.07
CA GLY A 12 -0.43 10.02 8.34
C GLY A 12 -0.59 8.53 8.04
N VAL A 13 -1.54 8.16 7.17
CA VAL A 13 -1.83 6.77 6.82
C VAL A 13 -1.02 6.36 5.60
N LYS A 14 -0.24 5.28 5.75
CA LYS A 14 0.48 4.66 4.64
C LYS A 14 -0.48 3.93 3.71
N LEU A 15 -0.29 4.05 2.40
CA LEU A 15 -1.12 3.39 1.38
C LEU A 15 -0.40 2.21 0.72
N SER A 16 -1.15 1.16 0.40
CA SER A 16 -0.70 0.09 -0.49
C SER A 16 -1.38 0.22 -1.86
N ILE A 17 -0.62 -0.05 -2.91
CA ILE A 17 -1.06 -0.17 -4.30
C ILE A 17 -1.27 -1.66 -4.58
N ASN A 18 -2.45 -2.01 -5.09
CA ASN A 18 -2.87 -3.36 -5.38
C ASN A 18 -3.73 -3.34 -6.65
N PRO A 19 -3.44 -4.16 -7.69
CA PRO A 19 -4.25 -4.16 -8.91
C PRO A 19 -5.48 -5.06 -8.79
N ASP A 20 -5.63 -5.77 -7.67
CA ASP A 20 -6.67 -6.78 -7.45
C ASP A 20 -6.71 -7.83 -8.58
N ALA A 21 -5.52 -8.30 -8.96
CA ALA A 21 -5.34 -9.18 -10.10
C ALA A 21 -5.93 -10.57 -9.82
N HIS A 22 -6.85 -11.00 -10.67
CA HIS A 22 -7.43 -12.36 -10.67
C HIS A 22 -6.82 -13.27 -11.76
N GLN A 23 -5.83 -12.76 -12.50
CA GLN A 23 -5.03 -13.47 -13.50
C GLN A 23 -3.67 -12.76 -13.65
N MET A 24 -2.69 -13.45 -14.23
CA MET A 24 -1.30 -12.96 -14.30
C MET A 24 -1.17 -11.62 -15.03
N GLU A 25 -1.91 -11.44 -16.11
CA GLU A 25 -1.91 -10.22 -16.93
C GLU A 25 -2.35 -9.00 -16.12
N GLY A 26 -3.21 -9.20 -15.11
CA GLY A 26 -3.68 -8.16 -14.22
C GLY A 26 -2.58 -7.51 -13.37
N TYR A 27 -1.47 -8.20 -13.12
CA TYR A 27 -0.35 -7.63 -12.36
C TYR A 27 0.20 -6.35 -13.00
N HIS A 28 0.15 -6.25 -14.33
CA HIS A 28 0.62 -5.06 -15.05
C HIS A 28 -0.21 -3.82 -14.77
N HIS A 29 -1.43 -3.95 -14.23
CA HIS A 29 -2.27 -2.81 -13.85
C HIS A 29 -1.75 -2.07 -12.61
N MET A 30 -0.76 -2.61 -11.88
CA MET A 30 -0.04 -1.89 -10.81
C MET A 30 0.45 -0.51 -11.25
N GLN A 31 0.84 -0.38 -12.52
CA GLN A 31 1.31 0.90 -13.08
C GLN A 31 0.26 2.02 -12.96
N TYR A 32 -1.02 1.70 -13.10
CA TYR A 32 -2.09 2.70 -13.00
C TYR A 32 -2.26 3.19 -11.57
N GLY A 33 -2.11 2.28 -10.59
CA GLY A 33 -2.07 2.63 -9.19
C GLY A 33 -0.87 3.53 -8.84
N LEU A 34 0.32 3.22 -9.37
CA LEU A 34 1.51 4.07 -9.23
C LEU A 34 1.30 5.47 -9.82
N LEU A 35 0.78 5.56 -11.05
CA LEU A 35 0.52 6.85 -11.72
C LEU A 35 -0.54 7.68 -10.98
N THR A 36 -1.60 7.03 -10.51
CA THR A 36 -2.66 7.67 -9.72
C THR A 36 -2.13 8.15 -8.37
N GLY A 37 -1.30 7.34 -7.71
CA GLY A 37 -0.61 7.71 -6.47
C GLY A 37 0.27 8.95 -6.66
N ARG A 38 1.12 8.94 -7.70
CA ARG A 38 1.98 10.10 -8.05
C ARG A 38 1.16 11.36 -8.32
N LYS A 39 0.05 11.25 -9.04
CA LYS A 39 -0.86 12.38 -9.27
C LYS A 39 -1.41 12.96 -7.96
N GLY A 40 -1.70 12.11 -6.98
CA GLY A 40 -2.15 12.51 -5.64
C GLY A 40 -1.03 12.86 -4.66
N GLY A 41 0.23 12.95 -5.10
CA GLY A 41 1.36 13.31 -4.23
C GLY A 41 1.89 12.19 -3.34
N LEU A 42 1.52 10.93 -3.59
CA LEU A 42 2.01 9.79 -2.83
C LEU A 42 3.54 9.67 -2.92
N THR A 43 4.22 9.67 -1.78
CA THR A 43 5.68 9.49 -1.69
C THR A 43 6.05 8.03 -1.46
N ALA A 44 7.30 7.66 -1.74
CA ALA A 44 7.79 6.31 -1.46
C ALA A 44 7.71 5.97 0.04
N GLU A 45 8.02 6.92 0.92
CA GLU A 45 7.91 6.77 2.37
C GLU A 45 6.48 6.39 2.82
N MET A 46 5.48 7.03 2.18
CA MET A 46 4.05 6.82 2.45
C MET A 46 3.43 5.70 1.58
N THR A 47 4.26 4.93 0.85
CA THR A 47 3.83 3.77 0.07
C THR A 47 4.31 2.47 0.70
N PHE A 48 3.39 1.61 1.13
CA PHE A 48 3.71 0.31 1.75
C PHE A 48 4.52 -0.60 0.82
N ASN A 49 4.20 -0.63 -0.48
CA ASN A 49 4.91 -1.47 -1.47
C ASN A 49 6.37 -1.04 -1.70
N ALA A 50 6.80 0.14 -1.22
CA ALA A 50 8.16 0.62 -1.35
C ALA A 50 9.08 0.16 -0.20
N LEU A 51 8.53 -0.52 0.81
CA LEU A 51 9.31 -1.16 1.87
C LEU A 51 10.15 -2.32 1.31
N SER A 52 11.28 -2.60 1.95
CA SER A 52 12.04 -3.83 1.68
C SER A 52 11.25 -5.06 2.15
N CYS A 53 11.57 -6.24 1.60
CA CYS A 53 10.98 -7.50 2.06
C CYS A 53 11.15 -7.69 3.57
N GLU A 54 12.34 -7.42 4.11
CA GLU A 54 12.63 -7.53 5.54
C GLU A 54 11.72 -6.62 6.39
N ALA A 55 11.47 -5.39 5.94
CA ALA A 55 10.61 -4.45 6.65
C ALA A 55 9.12 -4.89 6.60
N ILE A 56 8.68 -5.46 5.47
CA ILE A 56 7.34 -6.02 5.32
C ILE A 56 7.16 -7.25 6.23
N ASP A 57 8.14 -8.15 6.25
CA ASP A 57 8.12 -9.36 7.08
C ASP A 57 8.03 -8.99 8.57
N LYS A 58 8.85 -8.02 9.00
CA LYS A 58 8.80 -7.48 10.36
C LYS A 58 7.42 -6.90 10.68
N HIS A 59 6.86 -6.08 9.80
CA HIS A 59 5.55 -5.45 10.00
C HIS A 59 4.44 -6.50 10.21
N PHE A 60 4.40 -7.55 9.38
CA PHE A 60 3.39 -8.60 9.53
C PHE A 60 3.61 -9.48 10.76
N ALA A 61 4.86 -9.73 11.16
CA ALA A 61 5.17 -10.45 12.39
C ALA A 61 4.66 -9.69 13.63
N GLU A 62 4.94 -8.38 13.71
CA GLU A 62 4.47 -7.50 14.79
C GLU A 62 2.94 -7.45 14.82
N LYS A 63 2.30 -7.22 13.67
CA LYS A 63 0.83 -7.15 13.56
C LYS A 63 0.16 -8.43 14.06
N ARG A 64 0.69 -9.60 13.70
CA ARG A 64 0.18 -10.91 14.13
C ARG A 64 0.35 -11.13 15.63
N ALA A 65 1.44 -10.68 16.23
CA ALA A 65 1.65 -10.78 17.68
C ALA A 65 0.64 -9.94 18.48
N THR A 66 0.16 -8.84 17.89
CA THR A 66 -0.84 -7.95 18.50
C THR A 66 -2.29 -8.23 18.09
N ALA A 67 -2.51 -9.11 17.11
CA ALA A 67 -3.84 -9.39 16.60
C ALA A 67 -4.65 -10.24 17.60
N PRO A 68 -5.92 -9.91 17.88
CA PRO A 68 -6.76 -10.75 18.71
C PRO A 68 -7.03 -12.09 18.02
N ALA A 69 -7.15 -13.17 18.80
CA ALA A 69 -7.24 -14.55 18.31
C ALA A 69 -8.49 -14.89 17.45
N HIS A 70 -9.40 -13.93 17.24
CA HIS A 70 -10.70 -14.14 16.59
C HIS A 70 -11.11 -13.00 15.61
N ALA A 71 -10.14 -12.33 14.98
CA ALA A 71 -10.42 -11.41 13.87
C ALA A 71 -10.46 -12.13 12.52
#